data_AF-A0AAV9WFJ4-F1
#
_entry.id   AF-A0AAV9WFJ4-F1
#
_cell.length_a   1.000
_cell.length_b   1.000
_cell.length_c   1.000
_cell.angle_alpha   90.00
_cell.angle_beta   90.00
_cell.angle_gamma   90.00
#
_symmetry.space_group_name_H-M   'P 1'
#
loop_
_entity.id
_entity.type
_entity.pdbx_description
1 polymer ?
#
loop_
_entity_poly.entity_id
_entity_poly.type
_entity_poly.pdbx_seq_one_letter_code
_entity_poly.pdbx_strand_id
1 'polypeptide(L)'
;MSAAAYIPSYQPPPALVDHSYTLTPEVEQYDKPLEEIIRLNAPRNTIGVGAFVFKTSSSGEPLLLLIRRSASESAYPEMYEVPGGGAEAPPIDATLLDSVARELFEETGLVATRLVKLIDTADFQGRRGDLWRKFNFVVEVQDTEHVVLQPSEHDEFRWVGREEFERLIASEEMRTMPSQQITIRAAFEVYGL
;
A
#
# COMPACT_ATOMS: atom_id res chain seq x y z
N MET A 1 -35.71 5.36 -10.96
CA MET A 1 -34.42 6.09 -10.93
C MET A 1 -34.16 6.45 -9.47
N SER A 2 -33.41 5.62 -8.76
CA SER A 2 -33.08 5.86 -7.35
C SER A 2 -31.74 6.57 -7.32
N ALA A 3 -31.72 7.84 -6.92
CA ALA A 3 -30.48 8.55 -6.65
C ALA A 3 -29.77 7.83 -5.49
N ALA A 4 -28.54 7.39 -5.74
CA ALA A 4 -27.68 6.88 -4.67
C ALA A 4 -27.46 8.02 -3.67
N ALA A 5 -27.64 7.71 -2.38
CA ALA A 5 -27.44 8.68 -1.31
C ALA A 5 -25.98 9.15 -1.33
N TYR A 6 -25.79 10.47 -1.35
CA TYR A 6 -24.49 11.11 -1.10
C TYR A 6 -24.10 10.80 0.34
N ILE A 7 -23.08 9.95 0.52
CA ILE A 7 -22.41 9.71 1.79
C ILE A 7 -21.21 10.66 1.82
N PRO A 8 -21.17 11.68 2.71
CA PRO A 8 -19.99 12.51 2.86
C PRO A 8 -18.82 11.61 3.26
N SER A 9 -17.75 11.60 2.46
CA SER A 9 -16.48 10.94 2.73
C SER A 9 -15.77 11.63 3.89
N TYR A 10 -16.27 11.47 5.11
CA TYR A 10 -15.50 11.70 6.32
C TYR A 10 -14.90 10.36 6.70
N GLN A 11 -13.79 9.97 6.04
CA GLN A 11 -12.84 9.14 6.75
C GLN A 11 -12.45 9.94 8.00
N PRO A 12 -12.53 9.35 9.21
CA PRO A 12 -12.12 10.05 10.41
C PRO A 12 -10.67 10.54 10.25
N PRO A 13 -10.29 11.67 10.87
CA PRO A 13 -8.91 12.17 10.81
C PRO A 13 -7.94 11.04 11.18
N PRO A 14 -6.83 10.85 10.44
CA PRO A 14 -5.95 9.68 10.54
C PRO A 14 -5.22 9.44 11.88
N ALA A 15 -5.53 10.22 12.91
CA ALA A 15 -4.85 10.20 14.20
C ALA A 15 -5.63 9.51 15.33
N LEU A 16 -6.79 8.89 15.05
CA LEU A 16 -7.69 8.39 16.12
C LEU A 16 -8.20 6.96 15.92
N VAL A 17 -7.76 6.25 14.88
CA VAL A 17 -8.02 4.81 14.81
C VAL A 17 -6.85 4.13 15.50
N ASP A 18 -7.11 3.59 16.69
CA ASP A 18 -6.20 2.63 17.34
C ASP A 18 -6.16 1.39 16.44
N HIS A 19 -5.23 1.38 15.48
CA HIS A 19 -5.04 0.26 14.57
C HIS A 19 -4.42 -0.88 15.36
N SER A 20 -5.26 -1.68 16.02
CA SER A 20 -4.81 -2.92 16.65
C SER A 20 -4.60 -3.98 15.57
N TYR A 21 -3.35 -4.13 15.12
CA TYR A 21 -2.93 -5.24 14.26
C TYR A 21 -2.03 -6.22 15.03
N THR A 22 -1.91 -7.42 14.50
CA THR A 22 -0.98 -8.44 15.01
C THR A 22 0.19 -8.64 14.06
N LEU A 23 1.27 -9.23 14.56
CA LEU A 23 2.49 -9.49 13.80
C LEU A 23 2.72 -10.99 13.64
N THR A 24 3.29 -11.41 12.52
CA THR A 24 3.96 -12.70 12.44
C THR A 24 5.41 -12.56 12.94
N PRO A 25 6.06 -13.66 13.34
CA PRO A 25 7.49 -13.65 13.66
C PRO A 25 8.39 -13.15 12.52
N GLU A 26 7.93 -13.22 11.26
CA GLU A 26 8.71 -12.79 10.09
C GLU A 26 8.90 -11.26 10.05
N VAL A 27 7.98 -10.51 10.66
CA VAL A 27 7.99 -9.04 10.65
C VAL A 27 8.28 -8.40 12.01
N GLU A 28 8.39 -9.18 13.09
CA GLU A 28 8.71 -8.67 14.43
C GLU A 28 10.00 -7.84 14.47
N GLN A 29 10.98 -8.12 13.61
CA GLN A 29 12.21 -7.32 13.53
C GLN A 29 11.98 -5.86 13.10
N TYR A 30 10.82 -5.55 12.52
CA TYR A 30 10.42 -4.19 12.11
C TYR A 30 9.54 -3.49 13.16
N ASP A 31 9.14 -4.19 14.23
CA ASP A 31 8.43 -3.64 15.39
C ASP A 31 9.42 -2.93 16.33
N LYS A 32 9.87 -1.76 15.89
CA LYS A 32 10.81 -0.92 16.61
C LYS A 32 10.53 0.55 16.30
N PRO A 33 11.06 1.50 17.11
CA PRO A 33 10.87 2.92 16.86
C PRO A 33 11.27 3.30 15.43
N LEU A 34 10.42 4.06 14.74
CA LEU A 34 10.64 4.45 13.35
C LEU A 34 11.98 5.19 13.16
N GLU A 35 12.42 5.98 14.13
CA GLU A 35 13.71 6.67 14.07
C GLU A 35 14.91 5.70 14.09
N GLU A 36 14.76 4.51 14.66
CA GLU A 36 15.77 3.45 14.56
C GLU A 36 15.84 2.92 13.13
N ILE A 37 14.69 2.62 12.50
CA ILE A 37 14.62 2.20 11.09
C ILE A 37 15.24 3.23 10.16
N ILE A 38 14.89 4.51 10.31
CA ILE A 38 15.44 5.61 9.50
C ILE A 38 16.96 5.64 9.62
N ARG A 39 17.49 5.58 10.85
CA ARG A 39 18.94 5.61 11.11
C ARG A 39 19.68 4.42 10.51
N LEU A 40 19.11 3.21 10.60
CA LEU A 40 19.71 1.98 10.08
C LEU A 40 19.76 1.94 8.55
N ASN A 41 18.96 2.77 7.87
CA ASN A 41 18.88 2.81 6.41
C ASN A 41 19.63 3.98 5.76
N ALA A 42 20.40 4.75 6.55
CA ALA A 42 21.30 5.77 6.03
C ALA A 42 22.22 5.21 4.92
N PRO A 43 22.47 5.96 3.83
CA PRO A 43 22.13 7.38 3.64
C PRO A 43 20.70 7.63 3.12
N ARG A 44 19.83 6.62 3.01
CA ARG A 44 18.42 6.84 2.65
C ARG A 44 17.72 7.47 3.85
N ASN A 45 17.34 8.72 3.70
CA ASN A 45 16.73 9.53 4.75
C ASN A 45 15.21 9.61 4.62
N THR A 46 14.64 9.04 3.56
CA THR A 46 13.20 8.96 3.37
C THR A 46 12.79 7.50 3.31
N ILE A 47 11.93 7.09 4.24
CA ILE A 47 11.44 5.73 4.36
C ILE A 47 9.99 5.73 3.89
N GLY A 48 9.66 4.80 2.99
CA GLY A 48 8.29 4.58 2.53
C GLY A 48 7.83 3.18 2.85
N VAL A 49 6.53 2.96 2.70
CA VAL A 49 5.87 1.68 2.92
C VAL A 49 4.94 1.33 1.77
N GLY A 50 4.66 0.04 1.59
CA GLY A 50 3.67 -0.47 0.66
C GLY A 50 2.90 -1.62 1.28
N ALA A 51 1.57 -1.59 1.18
CA ALA A 51 0.66 -2.61 1.70
C ALA A 51 0.12 -3.49 0.56
N PHE A 52 0.62 -4.72 0.48
CA PHE A 52 0.16 -5.73 -0.46
C PHE A 52 -0.99 -6.50 0.16
N VAL A 53 -2.21 -6.10 -0.20
CA VAL A 53 -3.45 -6.74 0.26
C VAL A 53 -3.96 -7.67 -0.83
N PHE A 54 -4.11 -8.95 -0.49
CA PHE A 54 -4.67 -9.95 -1.38
C PHE A 54 -6.07 -10.36 -0.93
N LYS A 55 -6.90 -10.76 -1.89
CA LYS A 55 -8.11 -11.53 -1.65
C LYS A 55 -8.18 -12.73 -2.58
N THR A 56 -8.91 -13.75 -2.17
CA THR A 56 -9.12 -14.94 -2.98
C THR A 56 -10.35 -14.75 -3.87
N SER A 57 -10.20 -14.97 -5.17
CA SER A 57 -11.30 -14.94 -6.13
C SER A 57 -12.28 -16.10 -5.90
N SER A 58 -13.43 -16.07 -6.56
CA SER A 58 -14.38 -17.20 -6.55
C SER A 58 -13.80 -18.49 -7.13
N SER A 59 -12.75 -18.40 -7.96
CA SER A 59 -12.03 -19.56 -8.51
C SER A 59 -10.86 -20.02 -7.64
N GLY A 60 -10.60 -19.38 -6.50
CA GLY A 60 -9.48 -19.72 -5.61
C GLY A 60 -8.17 -18.99 -5.94
N GLU A 61 -8.16 -18.11 -6.94
CA GLU A 61 -6.94 -17.42 -7.39
C GLU A 61 -6.69 -16.13 -6.58
N PRO A 62 -5.44 -15.77 -6.29
CA PRO A 62 -5.13 -14.53 -5.59
C PRO A 62 -5.34 -13.30 -6.47
N LEU A 63 -6.01 -12.30 -5.92
CA LEU A 63 -6.20 -10.97 -6.50
C LEU A 63 -5.54 -9.92 -5.60
N LEU A 64 -4.67 -9.09 -6.18
CA LEU A 64 -3.99 -7.99 -5.49
C LEU A 64 -4.79 -6.70 -5.63
N LEU A 65 -4.92 -5.93 -4.54
CA LEU A 65 -5.45 -4.57 -4.60
C LEU A 65 -4.43 -3.61 -5.23
N LEU A 66 -4.84 -2.92 -6.28
CA LEU A 66 -4.13 -1.78 -6.86
C LEU A 66 -5.05 -0.57 -6.86
N ILE A 67 -4.49 0.59 -6.55
CA ILE A 67 -5.16 1.89 -6.57
C ILE A 67 -4.49 2.77 -7.62
N ARG A 68 -5.27 3.60 -8.30
CA ARG A 68 -4.80 4.48 -9.37
C ARG A 68 -4.70 5.89 -8.86
N ARG A 69 -3.52 6.49 -9.02
CA ARG A 69 -3.27 7.90 -8.73
C ARG A 69 -4.22 8.77 -9.54
N SER A 70 -4.84 9.75 -8.89
CA SER A 70 -5.72 10.71 -9.53
C SER A 70 -5.01 11.45 -10.67
N ALA A 71 -5.76 11.81 -11.70
CA ALA A 71 -5.23 12.65 -12.79
C ALA A 71 -4.73 14.03 -12.30
N SER A 72 -5.17 14.49 -11.13
CA SER A 72 -4.70 15.73 -10.51
C SER A 72 -3.34 15.61 -9.81
N GLU A 73 -2.82 14.39 -9.64
CA GLU A 73 -1.55 14.18 -8.97
C GLU A 73 -0.38 14.77 -9.77
N SER A 74 0.41 15.60 -9.10
CA SER A 74 1.57 16.23 -9.73
C SER A 74 2.61 15.19 -10.17
N ALA A 75 2.63 14.04 -9.49
CA ALA A 75 3.57 12.95 -9.69
C ALA A 75 2.89 11.69 -10.18
N TYR A 76 3.35 11.22 -11.35
CA TYR A 76 2.93 9.94 -11.93
C TYR A 76 1.41 9.78 -12.00
N PRO A 77 0.66 10.79 -12.50
CA PRO A 77 -0.79 10.71 -12.57
C PRO A 77 -1.25 9.50 -13.38
N GLU A 78 -2.39 8.93 -12.98
CA GLU A 78 -3.04 7.78 -13.61
C GLU A 78 -2.22 6.48 -13.57
N MET A 79 -1.11 6.44 -12.81
CA MET A 79 -0.39 5.20 -12.55
C MET A 79 -1.08 4.41 -11.43
N TYR A 80 -1.13 3.09 -11.60
CA TYR A 80 -1.56 2.13 -10.58
C TYR A 80 -0.41 1.76 -9.68
N GLU A 81 -0.69 1.71 -8.39
CA GLU A 81 0.22 1.35 -7.31
C GLU A 81 -0.47 0.50 -6.24
N VAL A 82 0.31 -0.16 -5.38
CA VAL A 82 -0.24 -0.64 -4.11
C VAL A 82 -0.40 0.52 -3.14
N PRO A 83 -1.36 0.46 -2.20
CA PRO A 83 -1.47 1.47 -1.15
C PRO A 83 -0.15 1.64 -0.40
N GLY A 84 0.21 2.88 -0.05
CA GLY A 84 1.39 3.17 0.76
C GLY A 84 2.15 4.41 0.34
N GLY A 85 2.41 5.29 1.30
CA GLY A 85 3.24 6.48 1.16
C GLY A 85 4.50 6.50 2.04
N GLY A 86 4.80 7.68 2.57
CA GLY A 86 5.98 7.96 3.37
C GLY A 86 5.73 7.69 4.85
N ALA A 87 6.73 7.14 5.53
CA ALA A 87 6.69 7.03 6.98
C ALA A 87 6.86 8.41 7.63
N GLU A 88 6.00 8.75 8.59
CA GLU A 88 5.99 10.03 9.28
C GLU A 88 6.42 9.85 10.73
N ALA A 89 7.55 10.47 11.12
CA ALA A 89 8.09 10.34 12.46
C ALA A 89 7.08 10.76 13.56
N PRO A 90 7.26 10.27 14.81
CA PRO A 90 6.39 10.60 15.93
C PRO A 90 6.05 12.09 16.06
N PRO A 91 4.80 12.43 16.42
CA PRO A 91 3.81 11.56 17.05
C PRO A 91 2.89 10.78 16.09
N ILE A 92 3.18 10.76 14.78
CA ILE A 92 2.28 10.15 13.78
C ILE A 92 2.49 8.64 13.73
N ASP A 93 3.65 8.18 13.25
CA ASP A 93 3.99 6.75 13.24
C ASP A 93 5.02 6.46 14.34
N ALA A 94 4.67 5.58 15.29
CA ALA A 94 5.61 5.13 16.31
C ALA A 94 6.63 4.12 15.73
N THR A 95 6.16 3.26 14.82
CA THR A 95 6.94 2.22 14.14
C THR A 95 6.78 2.29 12.63
N LEU A 96 7.63 1.58 11.88
CA LEU A 96 7.45 1.42 10.43
C LEU A 96 6.13 0.73 10.08
N LEU A 97 5.66 -0.20 10.93
CA LEU A 97 4.46 -0.98 10.69
C LEU A 97 3.19 -0.16 10.93
N ASP A 98 3.25 0.84 11.81
CA ASP A 98 2.19 1.84 11.96
C ASP A 98 2.01 2.64 10.66
N SER A 99 3.11 3.03 10.00
CA SER A 99 3.03 3.68 8.68
C SER A 99 2.31 2.81 7.66
N VAL A 100 2.53 1.48 7.66
CA VAL A 100 1.83 0.56 6.73
C VAL A 100 0.32 0.58 7.00
N ALA A 101 -0.08 0.50 8.27
CA ALA A 101 -1.48 0.46 8.66
C ALA A 101 -2.19 1.81 8.38
N ARG A 102 -1.53 2.93 8.71
CA ARG A 102 -2.04 4.29 8.46
C ARG A 102 -2.27 4.53 6.98
N GLU A 103 -1.23 4.35 6.16
CA GLU A 103 -1.30 4.63 4.71
C GLU A 103 -2.36 3.76 4.02
N LEU A 104 -2.43 2.47 4.38
CA LEU A 104 -3.49 1.58 3.87
C LEU A 104 -4.88 2.13 4.22
N PHE A 105 -5.09 2.56 5.46
CA PHE A 105 -6.38 3.07 5.90
C PHE A 105 -6.72 4.42 5.25
N GLU A 106 -5.77 5.35 5.17
CA GLU A 106 -5.95 6.65 4.55
C GLU A 106 -6.37 6.51 3.09
N GLU A 107 -5.63 5.72 2.31
CA GLU A 107 -5.82 5.63 0.86
C GLU A 107 -6.99 4.71 0.45
N THR A 108 -7.38 3.76 1.30
CA THR A 108 -8.37 2.73 0.92
C THR A 108 -9.50 2.49 1.91
N GLY A 109 -9.44 3.07 3.11
CA GLY A 109 -10.38 2.78 4.20
C GLY A 109 -10.25 1.39 4.81
N LEU A 110 -9.36 0.53 4.30
CA LEU A 110 -9.17 -0.82 4.79
C LEU A 110 -8.39 -0.80 6.12
N VAL A 111 -8.87 -1.58 7.08
CA VAL A 111 -8.24 -1.70 8.40
C VAL A 111 -7.33 -2.92 8.42
N ALA A 112 -6.03 -2.70 8.64
CA ALA A 112 -5.06 -3.77 8.84
C ALA A 112 -5.39 -4.58 10.10
N THR A 113 -5.30 -5.91 9.99
CA THR A 113 -5.49 -6.85 11.12
C THR A 113 -4.22 -7.63 11.42
N ARG A 114 -3.38 -7.87 10.40
CA ARG A 114 -2.11 -8.57 10.57
C ARG A 114 -1.08 -8.17 9.52
N LEU A 115 0.15 -7.90 9.98
CA LEU A 115 1.31 -7.71 9.12
C LEU A 115 2.01 -9.05 9.01
N VAL A 116 2.12 -9.56 7.77
CA VAL A 116 2.43 -10.98 7.54
C VAL A 116 3.88 -11.19 7.18
N LYS A 117 4.42 -10.42 6.23
CA LYS A 117 5.74 -10.68 5.66
C LYS A 117 6.27 -9.48 4.91
N LEU A 118 7.59 -9.26 4.93
CA LEU A 118 8.26 -8.37 3.99
C LEU A 118 8.47 -9.10 2.64
N ILE A 119 7.96 -8.52 1.55
CA ILE A 119 8.18 -9.01 0.18
C ILE A 119 9.58 -8.60 -0.28
N ASP A 120 9.86 -7.30 -0.25
CA ASP A 120 11.16 -6.74 -0.64
C ASP A 120 11.35 -5.33 -0.05
N THR A 121 12.48 -4.73 -0.42
CA THR A 121 12.69 -3.28 -0.32
C THR A 121 13.04 -2.71 -1.69
N ALA A 122 12.46 -1.58 -2.05
CA ALA A 122 12.76 -0.87 -3.29
C ALA A 122 13.40 0.50 -3.01
N ASP A 123 14.57 0.73 -3.60
CA ASP A 123 15.26 2.03 -3.49
C ASP A 123 15.00 2.86 -4.75
N PHE A 124 14.71 4.15 -4.58
CA PHE A 124 14.54 5.10 -5.69
C PHE A 124 14.86 6.53 -5.26
N GLN A 125 14.99 7.44 -6.23
CA GLN A 125 15.19 8.86 -5.95
C GLN A 125 13.85 9.59 -6.06
N GLY A 126 13.50 10.32 -5.01
CA GLY A 126 12.35 11.21 -4.97
C GLY A 126 12.54 12.44 -5.84
N ARG A 127 11.46 13.17 -6.08
CA ARG A 127 11.46 14.35 -6.97
C ARG A 127 12.36 15.48 -6.48
N ARG A 128 12.62 15.55 -5.16
CA ARG A 128 13.47 16.59 -4.55
C ARG A 128 14.93 16.14 -4.42
N GLY A 129 15.28 14.99 -5.00
CA GLY A 129 16.62 14.41 -4.97
C GLY A 129 16.89 13.54 -3.73
N ASP A 130 15.91 13.45 -2.85
CA ASP A 130 15.85 12.60 -1.66
C ASP A 130 15.97 11.11 -2.02
N LEU A 131 16.70 10.35 -1.20
CA LEU A 131 16.94 8.93 -1.41
C LEU A 131 15.94 8.12 -0.61
N TRP A 132 15.04 7.44 -1.32
CA TRP A 132 13.98 6.62 -0.74
C TRP A 132 14.41 5.18 -0.57
N ARG A 133 13.90 4.56 0.50
CA ARG A 133 13.74 3.12 0.61
C ARG A 133 12.30 2.80 1.00
N LYS A 134 11.59 2.10 0.12
CA LYS A 134 10.22 1.62 0.37
C LYS A 134 10.27 0.16 0.83
N PHE A 135 9.64 -0.14 1.96
CA PHE A 135 9.45 -1.49 2.49
C PHE A 135 8.06 -2.00 2.11
N ASN A 136 8.00 -3.17 1.47
CA ASN A 136 6.75 -3.69 0.93
C ASN A 136 6.29 -4.91 1.73
N PHE A 137 5.14 -4.82 2.37
CA PHE A 137 4.62 -5.85 3.28
C PHE A 137 3.34 -6.49 2.75
N VAL A 138 3.19 -7.79 2.95
CA VAL A 138 1.87 -8.45 2.87
C VAL A 138 1.07 -8.11 4.11
N VAL A 139 -0.19 -7.68 3.91
CA VAL A 139 -1.09 -7.24 4.97
C VAL A 139 -2.44 -7.96 4.85
N GLU A 140 -2.91 -8.53 5.95
CA GLU A 140 -4.29 -9.01 6.08
C GLU A 140 -5.17 -7.89 6.63
N VAL A 141 -6.38 -7.78 6.09
CA VAL A 141 -7.34 -6.71 6.40
C VAL A 141 -8.64 -7.29 6.95
N GLN A 142 -9.39 -6.46 7.67
CA GLN A 142 -10.66 -6.85 8.29
C GLN A 142 -11.69 -7.32 7.26
N ASP A 143 -11.79 -6.65 6.11
CA ASP A 143 -12.56 -7.08 4.96
C ASP A 143 -11.97 -6.52 3.67
N THR A 144 -12.36 -7.09 2.53
CA THR A 144 -11.86 -6.73 1.19
C THR A 144 -12.96 -6.21 0.27
N GLU A 145 -14.12 -5.89 0.84
CA GLU A 145 -15.34 -5.56 0.11
C GLU A 145 -15.62 -4.05 0.15
N HIS A 146 -15.16 -3.35 1.18
CA HIS A 146 -15.41 -1.91 1.38
C HIS A 146 -14.16 -1.06 1.16
N VAL A 147 -13.64 -1.05 -0.07
CA VAL A 147 -12.58 -0.11 -0.47
C VAL A 147 -13.19 1.27 -0.68
N VAL A 148 -12.70 2.26 0.05
CA VAL A 148 -13.06 3.68 -0.05
C VAL A 148 -11.80 4.49 -0.30
N LEU A 149 -11.65 4.96 -1.54
CA LEU A 149 -10.46 5.72 -1.91
C LEU A 149 -10.45 7.12 -1.33
N GLN A 150 -9.25 7.61 -1.02
CA GLN A 150 -9.02 9.02 -0.80
C GLN A 150 -9.14 9.74 -2.16
N PRO A 151 -10.18 10.58 -2.38
CA PRO A 151 -10.51 11.09 -3.73
C PRO A 151 -9.62 12.22 -4.26
N SER A 152 -8.84 12.91 -3.42
CA SER A 152 -7.82 13.85 -3.88
C SER A 152 -6.55 13.18 -4.38
N GLU A 153 -6.25 11.96 -3.92
CA GLU A 153 -5.01 11.24 -4.24
C GLU A 153 -5.24 10.09 -5.23
N HIS A 154 -6.37 9.38 -5.12
CA HIS A 154 -6.69 8.20 -5.93
C HIS A 154 -8.13 8.21 -6.44
N ASP A 155 -8.34 7.73 -7.67
CA ASP A 155 -9.63 7.85 -8.35
C ASP A 155 -10.21 6.53 -8.89
N GLU A 156 -9.43 5.45 -8.87
CA GLU A 156 -9.85 4.11 -9.29
C GLU A 156 -9.13 3.04 -8.46
N PHE A 157 -9.78 1.91 -8.20
CA PHE A 157 -9.12 0.72 -7.65
C PHE A 157 -9.50 -0.51 -8.45
N ARG A 158 -8.62 -1.52 -8.44
CA ARG A 158 -8.84 -2.82 -9.06
C ARG A 158 -8.30 -3.93 -8.18
N TRP A 159 -9.02 -5.04 -8.17
CA TRP A 159 -8.51 -6.33 -7.70
C TRP A 159 -8.03 -7.10 -8.92
N VAL A 160 -6.72 -7.35 -9.01
CA VAL A 160 -6.09 -7.85 -10.23
C VAL A 160 -5.38 -9.17 -9.96
N GLY A 161 -5.65 -10.18 -10.77
CA GLY A 161 -4.92 -11.46 -10.72
C GLY A 161 -3.57 -11.41 -11.44
N ARG A 162 -2.67 -12.38 -11.19
CA ARG A 162 -1.33 -12.40 -11.80
C ARG A 162 -1.35 -12.31 -13.33
N GLU A 163 -2.12 -13.17 -13.99
CA GLU A 163 -2.19 -13.19 -15.46
C GLU A 163 -2.86 -11.94 -16.02
N GLU A 164 -3.85 -11.41 -15.30
CA GLU A 164 -4.52 -10.18 -15.69
C GLU A 164 -3.56 -8.98 -15.61
N PHE A 165 -2.77 -8.90 -14.54
CA PHE A 165 -1.74 -7.88 -14.39
C PHE A 165 -0.77 -7.88 -15.58
N GLU A 166 -0.23 -9.03 -15.96
CA GLU A 166 0.69 -9.11 -17.11
C GLU A 166 0.01 -8.70 -18.43
N ARG A 167 -1.26 -9.07 -18.63
CA ARG A 167 -2.02 -8.64 -19.82
C ARG A 167 -2.22 -7.13 -19.83
N LEU A 168 -2.66 -6.53 -18.72
CA LEU A 168 -2.94 -5.09 -18.61
C LEU A 168 -1.67 -4.24 -18.76
N ILE A 169 -0.53 -4.71 -18.25
CA ILE A 169 0.77 -4.05 -18.47
C ILE A 169 1.17 -4.15 -19.95
N ALA A 170 1.04 -5.32 -20.57
CA ALA A 170 1.42 -5.54 -21.97
C ALA A 170 0.53 -4.78 -22.97
N SER A 171 -0.74 -4.58 -22.65
CA SER A 171 -1.68 -3.78 -23.46
C SER A 171 -1.63 -2.28 -23.15
N GLU A 172 -0.81 -1.85 -22.18
CA GLU A 172 -0.73 -0.47 -21.65
C GLU A 172 -2.05 0.06 -21.05
N GLU A 173 -3.04 -0.81 -20.80
CA GLU A 173 -4.28 -0.47 -20.10
C GLU A 173 -4.05 -0.18 -18.60
N MET A 174 -2.94 -0.68 -18.05
CA MET A 174 -2.45 -0.36 -16.72
C MET A 174 -1.02 0.16 -16.82
N ARG A 175 -0.78 1.32 -16.22
CA ARG A 175 0.55 1.93 -16.12
C ARG A 175 0.99 1.84 -14.68
N THR A 176 2.12 1.19 -14.41
CA THR A 176 2.68 1.04 -13.06
C THR A 176 4.18 1.30 -13.13
N MET A 177 4.73 1.90 -12.07
CA MET A 177 6.16 2.18 -11.98
C MET A 177 6.98 0.90 -12.18
N PRO A 178 8.04 0.89 -13.03
CA PRO A 178 8.79 -0.33 -13.34
C PRO A 178 9.33 -1.06 -12.11
N SER A 179 9.80 -0.33 -11.09
CA SER A 179 10.25 -0.91 -9.82
C SER A 179 9.11 -1.63 -9.09
N GLN A 180 7.92 -1.05 -9.07
CA GLN A 180 6.77 -1.65 -8.40
C GLN A 180 6.23 -2.87 -9.16
N GLN A 181 6.37 -2.91 -10.50
CA GLN A 181 6.05 -4.12 -11.26
C GLN A 181 6.92 -5.33 -10.85
N ILE A 182 8.19 -5.09 -10.49
CA ILE A 182 9.08 -6.15 -9.98
C ILE A 182 8.55 -6.68 -8.65
N THR A 183 8.22 -5.79 -7.72
CA THR A 183 7.68 -6.17 -6.41
C THR A 183 6.32 -6.87 -6.54
N ILE A 184 5.42 -6.40 -7.42
CA ILE A 184 4.12 -7.06 -7.68
C ILE A 184 4.31 -8.50 -8.15
N ARG A 185 5.23 -8.73 -9.09
CA ARG A 185 5.54 -10.09 -9.56
C ARG A 185 6.07 -10.97 -8.44
N ALA A 186 6.98 -10.45 -7.62
CA ALA A 186 7.50 -11.16 -6.45
C ALA A 186 6.39 -11.45 -5.42
N ALA A 187 5.46 -10.51 -5.20
CA ALA A 187 4.36 -10.68 -4.27
C ALA A 187 3.42 -11.84 -4.67
N PHE A 188 3.10 -11.99 -5.95
CA PHE A 188 2.31 -13.13 -6.43
C PHE A 188 3.04 -14.47 -6.27
N GLU A 189 4.38 -14.49 -6.33
CA GLU A 189 5.16 -15.70 -6.07
C GLU A 189 5.19 -16.05 -4.58
N VAL A 190 5.25 -15.04 -3.71
CA VAL A 190 5.24 -15.21 -2.25
C VAL A 190 3.86 -15.63 -1.74
N TYR A 191 2.77 -15.10 -2.31
CA TYR A 191 1.40 -15.38 -1.86
C TYR A 191 0.79 -16.65 -2.48
N GLY A 192 1.25 -17.05 -3.68
CA GLY A 192 0.78 -18.25 -4.37
C GLY A 192 1.45 -19.56 -3.95
N LEU A 193 2.36 -19.53 -2.98
CA LEU A 193 3.03 -20.68 -2.35
C LEU A 193 2.51 -20.89 -0.93
#